data_AF-A0A1G9TZG5-F1
#
_entry.id   AF-A0A1G9TZG5-F1
#
_cell.length_a   1.000
_cell.length_b   1.000
_cell.length_c   1.000
_cell.angle_alpha   90.00
_cell.angle_beta   90.00
_cell.angle_gamma   90.00
#
_symmetry.space_group_name_H-M   'P 1'
#
loop_
_entity.id
_entity.type
_entity.pdbx_description
1 polymer ?
#
loop_
_entity_poly.entity_id
_entity_poly.type
_entity_poly.pdbx_seq_one_letter_code
_entity_poly.pdbx_strand_id
1 'polypeptide(L)' 'METIADELREKGKEEGKKEGRKEELVDVLKTFLEDRFGEIPDEISTKIENSSMEELEKLKDNFFKIENIEDVGEILE' A
#
# COMPACT_ATOMS: atom_id res chain seq x y z
N MET A 1 24.24 16.54 -23.76
CA MET A 1 22.80 16.50 -24.05
C MET A 1 22.36 15.11 -23.65
N GLU A 2 21.39 15.02 -22.75
CA GLU A 2 20.84 13.74 -22.29
C GLU A 2 20.02 13.12 -23.43
N THR A 3 20.10 11.79 -23.60
CA THR A 3 19.41 11.10 -24.69
C THR A 3 18.03 10.61 -24.25
N ILE A 4 17.15 10.33 -25.20
CA ILE A 4 15.86 9.67 -24.91
C ILE A 4 16.08 8.34 -24.14
N ALA A 5 17.19 7.64 -24.40
CA ALA A 5 17.53 6.42 -23.67
C ALA A 5 17.84 6.68 -22.19
N ASP A 6 18.50 7.80 -21.88
CA ASP A 6 18.78 8.21 -20.51
C ASP A 6 17.49 8.60 -19.78
N GLU A 7 16.61 9.38 -20.42
CA GLU A 7 15.31 9.77 -19.87
C GLU A 7 14.42 8.55 -19.58
N LEU A 8 14.33 7.59 -20.51
CA LEU A 8 13.57 6.35 -20.31
C LEU A 8 14.15 5.50 -19.18
N ARG A 9 15.47 5.44 -19.06
CA ARG A 9 16.16 4.69 -18.00
C ARG A 9 15.89 5.31 -16.63
N GLU A 10 15.91 6.64 -16.51
CA GLU A 10 15.58 7.32 -15.25
C GLU A 10 14.09 7.18 -14.91
N LYS A 11 13.20 7.34 -15.88
CA LYS A 11 11.76 7.14 -15.69
C LYS A 11 11.44 5.73 -15.18
N GLY A 12 12.03 4.70 -15.80
CA GLY A 12 11.83 3.32 -15.35
C GLY A 12 12.36 3.06 -13.93
N LYS A 13 13.47 3.70 -13.52
CA LYS A 13 13.95 3.64 -12.13
C LYS A 13 12.98 4.32 -11.17
N GLU A 14 12.39 5.45 -11.55
CA GLU A 14 11.41 6.13 -10.71
C GLU A 14 10.10 5.35 -10.58
N GLU A 15 9.60 4.78 -11.67
CA GLU A 15 8.41 3.92 -11.66
C GLU A 15 8.64 2.68 -10.79
N GLY A 16 9.74 1.95 -10.99
CA GLY A 16 10.06 0.77 -10.17
C GLY A 16 10.22 1.09 -8.67
N LYS A 17 10.75 2.27 -8.32
CA LYS A 17 10.79 2.71 -6.91
C LYS A 17 9.41 2.99 -6.34
N LYS A 18 8.50 3.57 -7.14
CA LYS A 18 7.13 3.85 -6.73
C LYS A 18 6.33 2.57 -6.56
N GLU A 19 6.44 1.64 -7.51
CA GLU A 19 5.80 0.33 -7.47
C GLU A 19 6.29 -0.48 -6.27
N GLY A 20 7.61 -0.63 -6.11
CA GLY A 20 8.17 -1.39 -4.98
C GLY A 20 7.83 -0.79 -3.62
N ARG A 21 7.70 0.55 -3.52
CA ARG A 21 7.24 1.18 -2.27
C ARG A 21 5.78 0.88 -1.98
N LYS A 22 4.92 0.80 -3.01
CA LYS A 22 3.51 0.44 -2.85
C LYS A 22 3.36 -1.03 -2.44
N GLU A 23 4.04 -1.93 -3.14
CA GLU A 23 4.03 -3.38 -2.85
C GLU A 23 4.46 -3.66 -1.41
N GLU A 24 5.60 -3.09 -0.98
CA GLU A 24 6.08 -3.26 0.40
C GLU A 24 5.08 -2.72 1.43
N LEU A 25 4.45 -1.57 1.17
CA LEU A 25 3.48 -0.99 2.10
C LEU A 25 2.23 -1.87 2.22
N VAL A 26 1.76 -2.46 1.12
CA VAL A 26 0.66 -3.44 1.13
C VAL A 26 1.03 -4.65 1.99
N ASP A 27 2.19 -5.27 1.75
CA ASP A 27 2.63 -6.47 2.46
C ASP A 27 2.80 -6.22 3.97
N VAL A 28 3.39 -5.09 4.35
CA VAL A 28 3.56 -4.69 5.76
C VAL A 28 2.21 -4.46 6.42
N LEU A 29 1.30 -3.74 5.77
CA LEU A 29 -0.03 -3.47 6.33
C LEU A 29 -0.84 -4.76 6.51
N LYS A 30 -0.82 -5.67 5.52
CA LYS A 30 -1.47 -6.98 5.63
C LYS A 30 -0.89 -7.79 6.79
N THR A 31 0.43 -7.91 6.86
CA THR A 31 1.11 -8.64 7.95
C THR A 31 0.71 -8.09 9.32
N PHE A 32 0.73 -6.76 9.50
CA PHE A 32 0.40 -6.15 10.78
C PHE A 32 -1.08 -6.25 11.14
N LEU A 33 -1.97 -6.19 10.16
CA LEU A 33 -3.39 -6.41 10.36
C LEU A 33 -3.67 -7.88 10.72
N GLU A 34 -2.98 -8.83 10.08
CA GLU A 34 -3.06 -10.26 10.41
C GLU A 34 -2.55 -10.54 11.83
N ASP A 35 -1.41 -9.97 12.21
CA ASP A 35 -0.85 -10.10 13.56
C ASP A 35 -1.79 -9.54 14.64
N ARG A 36 -2.58 -8.52 14.31
CA ARG A 36 -3.47 -7.84 15.26
C ARG A 36 -4.86 -8.45 15.35
N PHE A 37 -5.44 -8.83 14.23
CA PHE A 37 -6.85 -9.24 14.12
C PHE A 37 -7.02 -10.72 13.75
N GLY A 38 -5.95 -11.42 13.37
CA GLY A 38 -6.01 -12.77 12.83
C GLY A 38 -6.26 -12.76 11.32
N GLU A 39 -6.80 -13.84 10.78
CA GLU A 39 -7.07 -13.98 9.35
C GLU A 39 -7.90 -12.81 8.80
N ILE A 40 -7.36 -12.09 7.81
CA ILE A 40 -8.02 -10.96 7.18
C ILE A 40 -9.01 -11.48 6.12
N PRO A 41 -10.26 -10.98 6.07
CA PRO A 41 -11.20 -11.31 5.01
C PRO A 41 -10.66 -10.95 3.61
N ASP A 42 -10.88 -11.81 2.62
CA ASP A 42 -10.45 -11.61 1.22
C ASP A 42 -10.87 -10.25 0.64
N GLU A 43 -12.03 -9.74 1.04
CA GLU A 43 -12.54 -8.42 0.63
C GLU A 43 -11.60 -7.29 1.08
N ILE A 44 -11.14 -7.33 2.33
CA ILE A 44 -10.24 -6.32 2.89
C ILE A 44 -8.85 -6.45 2.29
N SER A 45 -8.34 -7.68 2.12
CA SER A 45 -7.07 -7.92 1.43
C SER A 45 -7.07 -7.34 0.02
N THR A 46 -8.13 -7.63 -0.75
CA THR A 46 -8.30 -7.12 -2.11
C THR A 46 -8.40 -5.60 -2.13
N LYS A 47 -9.05 -4.99 -1.13
CA LYS A 47 -9.15 -3.54 -1.01
C LYS A 47 -7.77 -2.90 -0.79
N ILE A 48 -6.98 -3.42 0.14
CA ILE A 48 -5.62 -2.94 0.41
C ILE A 48 -4.73 -3.03 -0.84
N GLU A 49 -4.76 -4.16 -1.56
CA GLU A 49 -3.94 -4.35 -2.77
C GLU A 49 -4.29 -3.36 -3.88
N ASN A 50 -5.57 -3.03 -4.03
CA ASN A 50 -6.05 -2.10 -5.06
C ASN A 50 -6.02 -0.63 -4.64
N SER A 51 -5.83 -0.33 -3.35
CA SER A 51 -5.80 1.03 -2.83
C SER A 51 -4.67 1.88 -3.40
N SER A 52 -4.91 3.19 -3.42
CA SER A 52 -3.89 4.17 -3.82
C SER A 52 -2.78 4.27 -2.77
N MET A 53 -1.61 4.80 -3.15
CA MET A 53 -0.52 5.04 -2.20
C MET A 53 -0.97 5.96 -1.05
N GLU A 54 -1.82 6.95 -1.33
CA GLU A 54 -2.32 7.91 -0.35
C GLU A 54 -3.25 7.24 0.67
N GLU A 55 -4.16 6.38 0.21
CA GLU A 55 -5.02 5.56 1.08
C GLU A 55 -4.19 4.64 1.98
N LEU A 56 -3.17 3.98 1.44
CA LEU A 56 -2.28 3.10 2.20
C LEU A 56 -1.47 3.89 3.25
N GLU A 57 -0.99 5.08 2.91
CA GLU A 57 -0.30 5.96 3.87
C GLU A 57 -1.25 6.45 4.97
N LYS A 58 -2.49 6.80 4.62
CA LYS A 58 -3.54 7.17 5.58
C LYS A 58 -3.87 5.99 6.51
N LEU A 59 -3.94 4.78 5.97
CA LEU A 59 -4.14 3.56 6.76
C LEU A 59 -2.98 3.34 7.74
N LYS A 60 -1.75 3.44 7.27
CA LYS A 60 -0.53 3.36 8.10
C LYS A 60 -0.54 4.42 9.22
N ASP A 61 -0.87 5.68 8.90
CA ASP A 61 -0.88 6.77 9.87
C ASP A 61 -1.99 6.63 10.92
N ASN A 62 -3.09 5.94 10.58
CA ASN A 62 -4.18 5.65 11.50
C ASN A 62 -4.15 4.23 12.06
N PHE A 63 -3.08 3.46 11.81
CA PHE A 63 -3.01 2.03 12.12
C PHE A 63 -3.37 1.71 13.58
N PHE A 64 -2.85 2.50 14.52
CA PHE A 64 -3.11 2.31 15.95
C PHE A 64 -4.52 2.70 16.41
N LYS A 65 -5.29 3.40 15.59
CA LYS A 65 -6.68 3.82 15.87
C LYS A 65 -7.72 2.83 15.35
N ILE A 66 -7.32 1.89 14.50
CA ILE A 66 -8.17 0.81 14.00
C ILE A 66 -8.52 -0.07 15.19
N GLU A 67 -9.79 -0.28 15.51
CA GLU A 67 -10.26 -1.11 16.62
C GLU A 67 -10.70 -2.50 16.15
N ASN A 68 -11.16 -2.60 14.91
CA ASN A 68 -11.63 -3.83 14.27
C ASN A 68 -11.25 -3.87 12.77
N ILE A 69 -11.50 -4.99 12.10
CA ILE A 69 -11.10 -5.15 10.70
C ILE A 69 -11.99 -4.33 9.74
N GLU A 70 -13.23 -4.05 10.14
CA GLU A 70 -14.18 -3.25 9.37
C GLU A 70 -13.72 -1.78 9.24
N ASP A 71 -13.08 -1.22 10.27
CA ASP A 71 -12.52 0.14 10.26
C ASP A 71 -11.48 0.34 9.13
N VAL A 72 -10.79 -0.73 8.73
CA VAL A 72 -9.85 -0.71 7.58
C VAL A 72 -10.60 -0.35 6.30
N GLY A 73 -11.79 -0.94 6.12
CA GLY A 73 -12.67 -0.67 5.00
C GLY A 73 -13.09 0.80 4.95
N GLU A 74 -13.41 1.41 6.10
CA GLU A 74 -13.82 2.82 6.17
C GLU A 74 -12.67 3.80 5.88
N ILE A 75 -11.44 3.45 6.23
CA ILE A 75 -10.28 4.33 6.02
C ILE A 75 -9.87 4.39 4.53
N LEU A 76 -10.03 3.26 3.82
CA LEU A 76 -9.67 3.05 2.42
C LEU A 76 -10.79 3.47 1.43
N GLU A 77 -11.73 4.33 1.84
CA GLU A 77 -12.74 4.94 0.93
C GLU A 77 -12.15 5.93 -0.08
#